data_AF-A0A2T4TXQ9-F1
#
_entry.id   AF-A0A2T4TXQ9-F1
#
_cell.length_a   1.000
_cell.length_b   1.000
_cell.length_c   1.000
_cell.angle_alpha   90.00
_cell.angle_beta   90.00
_cell.angle_gamma   90.00
#
_symmetry.space_group_name_H-M   'P 1'
#
loop_
_entity.id
_entity.type
_entity.pdbx_description
1 polymer ?
#
loop_
_entity_poly.entity_id
_entity_poly.type
_entity_poly.pdbx_seq_one_letter_code
_entity_poly.pdbx_strand_id
1 'polypeptide(L)' 'MNAHIKVGHKFPSVKLNTTYSFGLDDQEFVVAFESDRPADFVELIMALRETEASRFTLRDTPIFSYIQKTIHETLDDLG' A
#
# COMPACT_ATOMS: atom_id res chain seq x y z
N MET A 1 -0.45 13.13 11.04
CA MET A 1 -0.41 13.03 9.56
C MET A 1 0.85 13.64 8.92
N ASN A 2 1.30 14.83 9.32
CA ASN A 2 2.47 15.49 8.68
C ASN A 2 3.76 14.65 8.71
N ALA A 3 4.06 13.96 9.82
CA ALA A 3 5.23 13.08 9.90
C ALA A 3 5.14 11.87 8.95
N HIS A 4 3.95 11.28 8.80
CA HIS A 4 3.68 10.16 7.90
C HIS A 4 3.89 10.58 6.43
N ILE A 5 3.35 11.73 6.03
CA ILE A 5 3.53 12.29 4.68
C ILE A 5 5.02 12.58 4.40
N LYS A 6 5.74 13.13 5.39
CA LYS A 6 7.17 13.41 5.26
C LYS A 6 8.01 12.15 5.02
N VAL A 7 7.66 11.02 5.64
CA VAL A 7 8.31 9.74 5.38
C VAL A 7 7.99 9.26 3.96
N GLY A 8 6.72 9.32 3.54
CA GLY A 8 6.30 8.95 2.19
C GLY A 8 7.05 9.71 1.09
N HIS A 9 7.27 11.02 1.25
CA HIS A 9 8.02 11.83 0.27
C HIS A 9 9.49 11.42 0.08
N LYS A 10 10.06 10.59 0.96
CA LYS A 10 11.41 10.03 0.75
C LYS A 10 11.44 8.93 -0.31
N PHE A 11 10.28 8.39 -0.69
CA PHE A 11 10.14 7.28 -1.63
C PHE A 11 9.31 7.71 -2.86
N PRO A 12 9.82 8.63 -3.70
CA PRO A 12 9.07 9.15 -4.85
C PRO A 12 8.82 8.10 -5.94
N SER A 13 9.53 6.97 -5.91
CA SER A 13 9.31 5.81 -6.77
C SER A 13 8.03 5.04 -6.43
N VAL A 14 7.46 5.26 -5.24
CA VAL A 14 6.24 4.58 -4.78
C VAL A 14 5.07 5.55 -4.86
N LYS A 15 4.15 5.30 -5.80
CA LYS A 15 2.88 6.03 -5.86
C LYS A 15 1.92 5.44 -4.83
N LEU A 16 1.35 6.31 -4.00
CA LEU A 16 0.48 5.93 -2.89
C LEU A 16 -0.94 6.41 -3.16
N ASN A 17 -1.90 5.48 -3.03
CA ASN A 17 -3.34 5.75 -3.12
C ASN A 17 -3.97 5.40 -1.77
N THR A 18 -4.73 6.35 -1.20
CA THR A 18 -5.48 6.14 0.05
C THR A 18 -6.88 6.65 -0.14
N THR A 19 -7.86 5.76 0.01
CA THR A 19 -9.27 6.06 -0.19
C THR A 19 -10.08 5.55 0.98
N TYR A 20 -11.15 6.27 1.33
CA TYR A 20 -12.10 5.87 2.36
C TYR A 20 -13.06 4.80 1.83
N SER A 21 -13.40 3.83 2.66
CA SER A 21 -14.37 2.76 2.36
C SER A 21 -15.52 2.67 3.36
N PHE A 22 -15.70 3.69 4.22
CA PHE A 22 -16.82 3.76 5.16
C PHE A 22 -18.18 3.67 4.44
N GLY A 23 -19.03 2.75 4.92
CA GLY A 23 -20.34 2.50 4.33
C GLY A 23 -20.31 1.66 3.05
N LEU A 24 -19.14 1.26 2.57
CA LEU A 24 -18.96 0.35 1.43
C LEU A 24 -18.51 -1.04 1.86
N ASP A 25 -17.64 -1.14 2.87
CA ASP A 25 -17.02 -2.41 3.28
C ASP A 25 -16.58 -2.38 4.76
N ASP A 26 -16.04 -3.49 5.26
CA ASP A 26 -15.68 -3.72 6.67
C ASP A 26 -14.46 -2.90 7.14
N GLN A 27 -13.59 -2.50 6.23
CA GLN A 27 -12.42 -1.66 6.50
C GLN A 27 -12.73 -0.16 6.35
N GLU A 28 -12.02 0.66 7.11
CA GLU A 28 -12.15 2.13 7.06
C GLU A 28 -11.48 2.75 5.82
N PHE A 29 -10.38 2.13 5.37
CA PHE A 29 -9.57 2.59 4.25
C PHE A 29 -9.20 1.44 3.33
N VAL A 30 -9.06 1.75 2.05
CA VAL A 30 -8.32 0.95 1.08
C VAL A 30 -7.05 1.71 0.71
N VAL A 31 -5.92 1.01 0.83
CA VAL A 31 -4.59 1.53 0.49
C VAL A 31 -3.96 0.70 -0.61
N ALA A 32 -3.42 1.38 -1.62
CA ALA A 32 -2.72 0.74 -2.73
C ALA A 32 -1.41 1.48 -3.02
N PHE A 33 -0.34 0.71 -3.21
CA PHE A 33 1.00 1.20 -3.52
C PHE A 33 1.40 0.65 -4.88
N GLU A 34 1.89 1.52 -5.76
CA GLU A 34 2.35 1.17 -7.10
C GLU A 34 3.84 1.54 -7.21
N SER A 35 4.68 0.62 -7.67
CA SER A 35 6.11 0.85 -7.85
C SER A 35 6.71 -0.18 -8.80
N ASP A 36 7.61 0.25 -9.68
CA ASP A 36 8.46 -0.65 -10.50
C ASP A 36 9.64 -1.22 -9.69
N ARG A 37 9.78 -0.80 -8.43
CA ARG A 37 10.84 -1.21 -7.50
C ARG A 37 10.23 -1.76 -6.21
N PRO A 38 9.94 -3.07 -6.12
CA PRO A 38 9.32 -3.67 -4.94
C PRO A 38 10.14 -3.49 -3.64
N ALA A 39 11.47 -3.41 -3.75
CA ALA A 39 12.34 -3.16 -2.60
C ALA A 39 12.03 -1.81 -1.92
N ASP A 40 11.82 -0.76 -2.72
CA ASP A 40 11.48 0.58 -2.22
C ASP A 40 10.14 0.57 -1.47
N PHE A 41 9.17 -0.28 -1.89
CA PHE A 41 7.91 -0.46 -1.16
C PHE A 41 8.13 -1.10 0.22
N VAL A 42 8.93 -2.16 0.30
CA VAL A 42 9.22 -2.81 1.58
C VAL A 42 9.92 -1.85 2.54
N GLU A 43 10.90 -1.10 2.05
CA GLU A 43 11.60 -0.06 2.84
C GLU A 43 10.65 1.05 3.30
N LEU A 44 9.76 1.52 2.42
CA LEU A 44 8.73 2.50 2.77
C LEU A 44 7.83 2.00 3.90
N ILE A 45 7.29 0.78 3.78
CA ILE A 45 6.40 0.22 4.80
C ILE A 45 7.14 0.07 6.13
N MET A 46 8.38 -0.41 6.12
CA MET A 46 9.20 -0.49 7.34
C MET A 46 9.42 0.88 7.99
N ALA A 47 9.74 1.91 7.20
CA ALA A 47 9.90 3.27 7.71
C ALA A 47 8.57 3.85 8.26
N LEU A 48 7.44 3.51 7.64
CA LEU A 48 6.12 3.93 8.11
C LEU A 48 5.75 3.30 9.45
N ARG A 49 6.21 2.08 9.75
CA ARG A 49 6.00 1.40 11.05
C ARG A 49 6.61 2.15 12.23
N GLU A 50 7.66 2.92 12.00
CA GLU A 50 8.34 3.71 13.03
C GLU A 50 7.62 5.03 13.32
N THR A 51 6.57 5.37 12.56
CA THR A 51 5.82 6.60 12.78
C THR A 51 4.79 6.44 13.89
N GLU A 52 4.48 7.54 14.58
CA GLU A 52 3.45 7.55 15.63
C GLU A 52 2.08 7.06 15.12
N ALA A 53 1.78 7.25 13.84
CA ALA A 53 0.54 6.83 13.21
C ALA A 53 0.29 5.32 13.37
N SER A 54 1.34 4.49 13.37
CA SER A 54 1.21 3.04 13.52
C SER A 54 0.63 2.60 14.86
N ARG A 55 0.70 3.43 15.90
CA ARG A 55 0.06 3.15 17.20
C ARG A 55 -1.46 3.21 17.15
N PHE A 56 -2.01 3.80 16.09
CA PHE A 56 -3.46 3.98 15.89
C PHE A 56 -4.00 3.07 14.78
N THR A 57 -3.23 2.08 14.34
CA THR A 57 -3.67 1.08 13.36
C THR A 57 -4.25 -0.13 14.10
N LEU A 58 -5.55 -0.38 13.96
CA LEU A 58 -6.20 -1.55 14.53
C LEU A 58 -5.97 -2.82 13.68
N ARG A 59 -6.11 -2.71 12.35
CA ARG A 59 -5.94 -3.80 11.38
C ARG A 59 -5.45 -3.26 10.04
N ASP A 60 -4.50 -3.96 9.42
CA ASP A 60 -3.93 -3.65 8.10
C ASP A 60 -3.76 -4.89 7.21
N THR A 61 -4.54 -5.93 7.51
CA THR A 61 -4.58 -7.20 6.78
C THR A 61 -5.98 -7.45 6.21
N PRO A 62 -6.09 -8.25 5.13
CA PRO A 62 -5.01 -8.93 4.38
C PRO A 62 -4.18 -7.97 3.50
N ILE A 63 -2.96 -8.39 3.15
CA ILE A 63 -2.09 -7.69 2.19
C ILE A 63 -2.00 -8.54 0.93
N PHE A 64 -2.25 -7.93 -0.21
CA PHE A 64 -2.09 -8.54 -1.53
C PHE A 64 -0.94 -7.87 -2.27
N SER A 65 -0.04 -8.67 -2.83
CA SER A 65 1.10 -8.19 -3.62
C SER A 65 1.12 -8.96 -4.94
N TYR A 66 1.20 -8.22 -6.03
CA TYR A 66 1.06 -8.76 -7.38
C TYR A 66 1.89 -7.94 -8.36
N ILE A 67 2.14 -8.54 -9.52
CA ILE A 67 2.79 -7.89 -10.66
C ILE A 67 1.68 -7.43 -11.60
N GLN A 68 1.75 -6.19 -12.09
CA GLN A 68 0.82 -5.71 -13.10
C GLN A 68 1.03 -6.50 -14.39
N LYS A 69 -0.06 -7.07 -14.91
CA LYS A 69 -0.07 -7.89 -16.13
C LYS A 69 -1.16 -7.42 -17.07
N THR A 70 -1.01 -7.75 -18.34
CA THR A 70 -2.13 -7.68 -19.29
C THR A 70 -3.19 -8.72 -18.93
N ILE A 71 -4.41 -8.52 -19.43
CA ILE A 71 -5.49 -9.48 -19.22
C ILE A 71 -5.14 -10.87 -19.75
N HIS A 72 -4.44 -10.96 -20.88
CA HIS A 72 -4.03 -12.24 -21.48
C HIS A 72 -3.02 -12.98 -20.58
N GLU A 73 -1.96 -12.31 -20.16
CA GLU A 73 -0.96 -12.89 -19.23
C GLU A 73 -1.59 -13.31 -17.90
N THR A 74 -2.61 -12.58 -17.44
CA THR A 74 -3.34 -12.93 -16.21
C THR A 74 -4.18 -14.19 -16.39
N LEU A 75 -4.84 -14.34 -17.55
CA LEU A 75 -5.63 -15.53 -17.88
C LEU A 75 -4.73 -16.76 -18.07
N ASP A 76 -3.54 -16.60 -18.62
CA ASP A 76 -2.57 -17.69 -18.82
C ASP A 76 -2.03 -18.26 -17.50
N ASP A 77 -2.03 -17.46 -16.42
CA ASP A 77 -1.67 -17.92 -15.08
C ASP A 77 -2.79 -18.70 -14.37
N LEU A 78 -4.02 -18.66 -14.90
CA LEU A 78 -5.15 -19.38 -14.31
C LEU A 78 -5.00 -20.88 -14.63
N GLY A 79 -4.89 -21.69 -13.58
CA GLY A 79 -4.83 -23.15 -13.67
C GLY A 79 -6.17 -23.79 -14.02
#